data_AF-W1WL67-F1
#
_entry.id   AF-W1WL67-F1
#
_cell.length_a   1.000
_cell.length_b   1.000
_cell.length_c   1.000
_cell.angle_alpha   90.00
_cell.angle_beta   90.00
_cell.angle_gamma   90.00
#
_symmetry.space_group_name_H-M   'P 1'
#
loop_
_entity.id
_entity.type
_entity.pdbx_description
1 polymer ?
#
loop_
_entity_poly.entity_id
_entity_poly.type
_entity_poly.pdbx_seq_one_letter_code
_entity_poly.pdbx_strand_id
1 'polypeptide(L)'
;MKRVLVSVKSVQRDMDGKDTVVELISPGTSHKKGNTQYVRYEESSVTGMDGVKTTIKIHDDSIVLLRTGAVNMRHQYVRGEERESVYETPYGDLHMAVNTHELTVDFHEGVGHVHLGY
;
A
#
# COMPACT_ATOMS: atom_id res chain seq x y z
N MET A 1 20.08 -3.04 -2.48
CA MET A 1 18.84 -2.59 -1.81
C MET A 1 19.23 -1.75 -0.60
N LYS A 2 18.64 -0.57 -0.43
CA LYS A 2 18.89 0.35 0.69
C LYS A 2 17.94 0.00 1.85
N ARG A 3 18.43 0.01 3.09
CA ARG A 3 17.58 -0.16 4.28
C ARG A 3 16.83 1.16 4.53
N VAL A 4 15.55 1.09 4.81
CA VAL A 4 14.67 2.24 5.10
C VAL A 4 13.79 1.93 6.30
N LEU A 5 13.27 2.97 6.95
CA LEU A 5 12.18 2.83 7.91
C LEU A 5 10.89 3.24 7.19
N VAL A 6 9.90 2.35 7.15
CA VAL A 6 8.61 2.63 6.54
C VAL A 6 7.64 3.02 7.64
N SER A 7 7.04 4.20 7.51
CA SER A 7 5.93 4.64 8.34
C SER A 7 4.68 4.68 7.48
N VAL A 8 3.64 3.96 7.90
CA VAL A 8 2.33 3.93 7.24
C VAL A 8 1.31 4.51 8.21
N LYS A 9 0.49 5.41 7.71
CA LYS A 9 -0.69 5.93 8.40
C LYS A 9 -1.89 5.76 7.50
N SER A 10 -2.91 5.07 8.00
CA SER A 10 -4.19 4.90 7.33
C SER A 10 -5.28 5.54 8.18
N VAL A 11 -6.12 6.35 7.55
CA VAL A 11 -7.35 6.88 8.15
C VAL A 11 -8.51 6.32 7.34
N GLN A 12 -9.37 5.55 7.98
CA GLN A 12 -10.56 4.97 7.36
C GLN A 12 -11.79 5.51 8.04
N ARG A 13 -12.72 6.04 7.26
CA ARG A 13 -14.00 6.53 7.75
C ARG A 13 -15.07 5.49 7.48
N ASP A 14 -15.81 5.10 8.52
CA ASP A 14 -16.96 4.20 8.36
C ASP A 14 -18.23 4.94 7.90
N MET A 15 -19.30 4.18 7.69
CA MET A 15 -20.60 4.70 7.21
C MET A 15 -21.25 5.67 8.21
N ASP A 16 -20.89 5.59 9.49
CA ASP A 16 -21.38 6.48 10.55
C ASP A 16 -20.52 7.76 10.67
N GLY A 17 -19.50 7.90 9.81
CA GLY A 17 -18.60 9.04 9.78
C GLY A 17 -17.49 9.00 10.83
N LYS A 18 -17.28 7.86 11.48
CA LYS A 18 -16.25 7.70 12.50
C LYS A 18 -14.92 7.31 11.87
N ASP A 19 -13.88 8.03 12.25
CA ASP A 19 -12.52 7.77 11.77
C ASP A 19 -11.82 6.71 12.64
N THR A 20 -11.23 5.73 11.96
CA THR A 20 -10.29 4.76 12.52
C THR A 20 -8.90 5.08 11.96
N VAL A 21 -7.94 5.32 12.86
CA VAL A 21 -6.55 5.59 12.50
C VAL A 21 -5.70 4.37 12.83
N VAL A 22 -4.95 3.87 11.85
CA VAL A 22 -3.98 2.79 12.01
C VAL A 22 -2.60 3.31 11.61
N GLU A 23 -1.63 3.14 12.50
CA GLU A 23 -0.24 3.53 12.25
C GLU A 23 0.69 2.31 12.41
N LEU A 24 1.65 2.19 11.49
CA LEU A 24 2.68 1.15 11.48
C LEU A 24 4.03 1.81 11.24
N ILE A 25 5.03 1.38 12.01
CA ILE A 25 6.44 1.65 11.72
C ILE A 25 7.12 0.29 11.57
N SER A 26 7.72 0.04 10.40
CA SER A 26 8.34 -1.25 10.07
C SER A 26 9.67 -1.03 9.34
N PRO A 27 10.74 -1.76 9.70
CA PRO A 27 11.96 -1.75 8.90
C PRO A 27 11.68 -2.35 7.52
N GLY A 28 12.21 -1.72 6.48
CA GLY A 28 11.99 -2.12 5.11
C GLY A 28 13.23 -2.00 4.25
N THR A 29 13.03 -2.25 2.96
CA THR A 29 14.05 -2.05 1.93
C THR A 29 13.49 -1.21 0.80
N SER A 30 14.33 -0.35 0.24
CA SER A 30 14.03 0.40 -0.96
C SER A 30 15.05 0.11 -2.06
N HIS A 31 14.59 0.08 -3.30
CA HIS A 31 15.46 0.06 -4.47
C HIS A 31 14.75 0.66 -5.69
N LYS A 32 15.53 1.07 -6.69
CA LYS A 32 15.03 1.55 -7.98
C LYS A 32 15.42 0.55 -9.06
N LYS A 33 14.51 0.26 -9.99
CA LYS A 33 14.77 -0.54 -11.20
C LYS A 33 14.11 0.14 -12.39
N GLY A 34 14.91 0.62 -13.34
CA GLY A 34 14.43 1.51 -14.40
C GLY A 34 13.84 2.79 -13.79
N ASN A 35 12.64 3.17 -14.23
CA ASN A 35 11.93 4.34 -13.69
C ASN A 35 11.05 4.02 -12.48
N THR A 36 10.99 2.76 -12.04
CA THR A 36 10.12 2.35 -10.94
C THR A 36 10.89 2.28 -9.64
N GLN A 37 10.32 2.88 -8.60
CA GLN A 37 10.81 2.77 -7.23
C GLN A 37 10.04 1.71 -6.48
N TYR A 38 10.72 0.96 -5.63
CA TYR A 38 10.17 -0.16 -4.89
C TYR A 38 10.44 0.06 -3.42
N VAL A 39 9.41 -0.09 -2.59
CA VAL A 39 9.50 -0.14 -1.13
C VAL A 39 8.90 -1.46 -0.67
N ARG A 40 9.62 -2.20 0.16
CA ARG A 40 9.15 -3.47 0.72
C ARG A 40 9.29 -3.46 2.22
N TYR A 41 8.26 -3.90 2.92
CA TYR A 41 8.24 -4.07 4.37
C TYR A 41 7.34 -5.25 4.76
N GLU A 42 7.42 -5.66 6.02
CA GLU A 42 6.53 -6.67 6.58
C GLU A 42 5.45 -5.97 7.42
N GLU A 43 4.21 -6.37 7.18
CA GLU A 43 3.06 -5.95 7.98
C GLU A 43 3.13 -6.60 9.37
N SER A 44 2.31 -6.14 10.31
CA SER A 44 2.28 -6.67 11.67
C SER A 44 0.85 -6.91 12.17
N SER A 45 0.74 -7.58 13.31
CA SER A 45 -0.53 -7.77 14.02
C SER A 45 -1.26 -6.47 14.36
N VAL A 46 -0.57 -5.32 14.49
CA VAL A 46 -1.19 -4.00 14.69
C VAL A 46 -2.15 -3.65 13.54
N THR A 47 -1.82 -4.11 12.33
CA THR A 47 -2.65 -3.93 11.13
C THR A 47 -3.59 -5.10 10.87
N GLY A 48 -3.57 -6.15 11.71
CA GLY A 48 -4.29 -7.40 11.48
C GLY A 48 -3.73 -8.25 10.33
N MET A 49 -2.57 -7.90 9.78
CA MET A 49 -1.98 -8.54 8.59
C MET A 49 -0.64 -9.23 8.91
N ASP A 50 -0.51 -9.84 10.09
CA ASP A 50 0.68 -10.59 10.44
C ASP A 50 1.00 -11.69 9.39
N GLY A 51 2.26 -11.84 9.04
CA GLY A 51 2.70 -12.75 7.97
C GLY A 51 2.46 -12.25 6.54
N VAL A 52 2.03 -10.99 6.34
CA VAL A 52 1.94 -10.36 5.02
C VAL A 52 3.20 -9.54 4.72
N LYS A 53 3.74 -9.72 3.52
CA LYS A 53 4.80 -8.86 2.98
C LYS A 53 4.19 -7.90 1.97
N THR A 54 4.38 -6.61 2.19
CA THR A 54 3.88 -5.56 1.30
C THR A 54 5.02 -5.03 0.45
N THR A 55 4.79 -4.93 -0.86
CA THR A 55 5.66 -4.24 -1.81
C THR A 55 4.87 -3.15 -2.51
N ILE A 56 5.33 -1.91 -2.38
CA ILE A 56 4.80 -0.75 -3.08
C ILE A 56 5.70 -0.47 -4.27
N LYS A 57 5.14 -0.48 -5.47
CA LYS A 57 5.78 0.05 -6.68
C LYS A 57 5.28 1.45 -6.91
N ILE A 58 6.19 2.39 -7.03
CA ILE A 58 5.91 3.80 -7.18
C ILE A 58 6.33 4.19 -8.59
N HIS A 59 5.35 4.67 -9.35
CA HIS A 59 5.49 5.31 -10.66
C HIS A 59 5.17 6.80 -10.52
N ASP A 60 5.36 7.57 -11.59
CA ASP A 60 5.15 9.02 -11.58
C ASP A 60 3.67 9.39 -11.38
N ASP A 61 2.75 8.58 -11.89
CA ASP A 61 1.30 8.84 -11.94
C ASP A 61 0.44 7.74 -11.29
N SER A 62 1.06 6.69 -10.77
CA SER A 62 0.37 5.52 -10.26
C SER A 62 1.19 4.75 -9.24
N ILE A 63 0.50 3.93 -8.45
CA ILE A 63 1.12 3.05 -7.46
C ILE A 63 0.57 1.64 -7.60
N VAL A 64 1.43 0.64 -7.46
CA VAL A 64 1.00 -0.76 -7.37
C VAL A 64 1.29 -1.28 -5.97
N LEU A 65 0.25 -1.66 -5.25
CA LEU A 65 0.34 -2.39 -3.99
C LEU A 65 0.34 -3.89 -4.29
N LEU A 66 1.37 -4.58 -3.82
CA LEU A 66 1.45 -6.04 -3.83
C LEU A 66 1.49 -6.53 -2.39
N ARG A 67 0.58 -7.43 -2.04
CA ARG A 67 0.61 -8.18 -0.78
C ARG A 67 0.81 -9.65 -1.10
N THR A 68 1.66 -10.30 -0.31
CA THR A 68 1.92 -11.75 -0.43
C THR A 68 2.03 -12.37 0.95
N GLY A 69 1.49 -13.57 1.15
CA GLY A 69 1.57 -14.31 2.41
C GLY A 69 0.19 -14.73 2.89
N ALA A 70 -0.15 -14.39 4.14
CA ALA A 70 -1.48 -14.65 4.71
C ALA A 70 -2.63 -13.98 3.93
N VAL A 71 -2.30 -12.95 3.14
CA VAL A 71 -3.17 -12.30 2.16
C VAL A 71 -2.37 -12.16 0.87
N ASN A 72 -3.01 -12.41 -0.26
CA ASN A 72 -2.45 -12.09 -1.57
C ASN A 72 -3.33 -11.06 -2.27
N MET A 73 -2.69 -10.02 -2.81
CA MET A 73 -3.40 -8.95 -3.51
C MET A 73 -2.45 -8.26 -4.49
N ARG A 74 -2.99 -7.88 -5.64
CA ARG A 74 -2.40 -6.88 -6.51
C ARG A 74 -3.43 -5.80 -6.81
N HIS A 75 -3.15 -4.59 -6.39
CA HIS A 75 -3.97 -3.43 -6.70
C HIS A 75 -3.14 -2.32 -7.33
N GLN A 76 -3.68 -1.67 -8.36
CA GLN A 76 -3.07 -0.48 -8.94
C GLN A 76 -3.96 0.71 -8.62
N TYR A 77 -3.39 1.72 -7.96
CA TYR A 77 -4.03 3.00 -7.72
C TYR A 77 -3.63 3.95 -8.86
N VAL A 78 -4.63 4.48 -9.57
CA VAL A 78 -4.46 5.46 -10.64
C VAL A 78 -5.43 6.60 -10.38
N ARG A 79 -4.91 7.82 -10.23
CA ARG A 79 -5.73 8.99 -9.89
C ARG A 79 -6.82 9.21 -10.93
N GLY A 80 -8.06 9.34 -10.47
CA GLY A 80 -9.24 9.57 -11.29
C GLY A 80 -9.82 8.31 -11.93
N GLU A 81 -9.27 7.13 -11.65
CA GLU A 81 -9.75 5.86 -12.19
C GLU A 81 -10.22 4.91 -11.09
N GLU A 82 -11.21 4.09 -11.45
CA GLU A 82 -11.58 2.92 -10.69
C GLU A 82 -10.77 1.71 -11.17
N ARG A 83 -10.24 0.93 -10.23
CA ARG A 83 -9.50 -0.30 -10.52
C ARG A 83 -10.06 -1.45 -9.71
N GLU A 84 -10.32 -2.56 -10.39
CA GLU A 84 -10.73 -3.81 -9.76
C GLU A 84 -9.52 -4.64 -9.33
N SER A 85 -9.69 -5.40 -8.26
CA SER A 85 -8.70 -6.34 -7.75
C SER A 85 -9.34 -7.44 -6.93
N VAL A 86 -8.63 -8.55 -6.75
CA VAL A 86 -9.03 -9.63 -5.87
C VAL A 86 -8.13 -9.61 -4.63
N TYR A 87 -8.77 -9.64 -3.48
CA TYR A 87 -8.14 -9.78 -2.17
C TYR A 87 -8.32 -11.21 -1.71
N GLU A 88 -7.28 -12.02 -1.88
CA GLU A 88 -7.30 -13.45 -1.60
C GLU A 88 -6.96 -13.69 -0.14
N THR A 89 -7.87 -14.37 0.57
CA THR A 89 -7.67 -14.77 1.97
C THR A 89 -7.80 -16.28 2.11
N PRO A 90 -7.34 -16.88 3.22
CA PRO A 90 -7.56 -18.30 3.50
C PRO A 90 -9.04 -18.70 3.59
N TYR A 91 -9.94 -17.72 3.74
CA TYR A 91 -11.38 -17.93 3.89
C TYR A 91 -12.16 -17.70 2.58
N GLY A 92 -11.46 -17.34 1.50
CA GLY A 92 -12.04 -17.06 0.20
C GLY A 92 -11.59 -15.72 -0.36
N ASP A 93 -12.10 -15.43 -1.54
CA ASP A 93 -11.72 -14.27 -2.34
C ASP A 93 -12.73 -13.13 -2.16
N LEU A 94 -12.22 -11.93 -1.94
CA LEU A 94 -13.00 -10.71 -1.92
C LEU A 94 -12.68 -9.88 -3.16
N HIS A 95 -13.68 -9.69 -4.02
CA HIS A 95 -13.58 -8.78 -5.16
C HIS A 95 -13.77 -7.34 -4.69
N MET A 96 -12.83 -6.47 -5.06
CA MET A 96 -12.82 -5.06 -4.67
C MET A 96 -12.71 -4.18 -5.90
N ALA A 97 -13.48 -3.10 -5.93
CA ALA A 97 -13.30 -1.97 -6.82
C ALA A 97 -12.94 -0.75 -5.97
N VAL A 98 -11.89 -0.02 -6.36
CA VAL A 98 -11.40 1.15 -5.62
C VAL A 98 -11.27 2.33 -6.57
N ASN A 99 -11.85 3.46 -6.20
CA ASN A 99 -11.74 4.72 -6.94
C ASN A 99 -10.67 5.60 -6.29
N THR A 100 -9.59 5.90 -7.00
CA THR A 100 -8.52 6.72 -6.42
C THR A 100 -8.78 8.20 -6.70
N HIS A 101 -9.10 8.99 -5.68
CA HIS A 101 -9.36 10.42 -5.81
C HIS A 101 -8.10 11.28 -5.68
N GLU A 102 -7.17 10.87 -4.83
CA GLU A 102 -5.93 11.59 -4.54
C GLU A 102 -4.71 10.69 -4.67
N LEU A 103 -3.68 11.20 -5.34
CA LEU A 103 -2.36 10.57 -5.40
C LEU A 103 -1.31 11.67 -5.50
N THR A 104 -0.39 11.72 -4.53
CA THR A 104 0.81 12.56 -4.58
C THR A 104 2.02 11.71 -4.26
N VAL A 105 3.04 11.81 -5.11
CA VAL A 105 4.30 11.08 -4.95
C VAL A 105 5.43 12.09 -4.89
N ASP A 106 6.08 12.17 -3.74
CA ASP A 106 7.40 12.80 -3.60
C ASP A 106 8.30 11.79 -2.92
N PHE A 107 8.87 10.88 -3.71
CA PHE A 107 9.70 9.81 -3.19
C PHE A 107 10.92 9.65 -4.06
N HIS A 108 12.11 9.74 -3.47
CA HIS A 108 13.38 9.70 -4.19
C HIS A 108 14.42 8.93 -3.37
N GLU A 109 14.99 7.88 -3.99
CA GLU A 109 16.09 7.08 -3.42
C GLU A 109 15.84 6.56 -1.99
N GLY A 110 14.60 6.15 -1.71
CA GLY A 110 14.20 5.59 -0.43
C GLY A 110 13.85 6.62 0.65
N VAL A 111 13.71 7.90 0.28
CA VAL A 111 13.32 9.00 1.16
C VAL A 111 12.14 9.74 0.53
N GLY A 112 11.13 10.07 1.32
CA GLY A 112 10.01 10.88 0.87
C GLY A 112 8.66 10.39 1.37
N HIS A 113 7.60 10.86 0.74
CA HIS A 113 6.20 10.62 1.10
C HIS A 113 5.37 10.21 -0.12
N VAL A 114 4.41 9.33 0.15
CA VAL A 114 3.34 8.97 -0.78
C VAL A 114 2.03 9.24 -0.07
N HIS A 115 1.16 10.03 -0.70
CA HIS A 115 -0.20 10.26 -0.24
C HIS A 115 -1.18 9.59 -1.21
N LEU A 116 -2.16 8.86 -0.66
CA LEU A 116 -3.21 8.17 -1.38
C LEU A 116 -4.55 8.45 -0.70
N GLY A 117 -5.55 8.86 -1.48
CA GLY A 117 -6.94 9.00 -1.05
C GLY A 117 -7.86 8.25 -2.00
N TYR A 118 -8.69 7.37 -1.45
CA TYR A 118 -9.61 6.48 -2.16
C TYR A 118 -10.81 6.14 -1.28
#